data_AF-A0A087UPR3-F1
#
_entry.id   AF-A0A087UPR3-F1
#
_cell.length_a   1.000
_cell.length_b   1.000
_cell.length_c   1.000
_cell.angle_alpha   90.00
_cell.angle_beta   90.00
_cell.angle_gamma   90.00
#
_symmetry.space_group_name_H-M   'P 1'
#
loop_
_entity.id
_entity.type
_entity.pdbx_description
1 polymer ?
#
loop_
_entity_poly.entity_id
_entity_poly.type
_entity_poly.pdbx_seq_one_letter_code
_entity_poly.pdbx_strand_id
1 'polypeptide(L)'
;MIMDRLYGGVCYAGIDTDPELKYPKGAGRVAFSNQQSYIAAISARFVQLQHGDIEKRVEVKPYVLDDQMCDECQGSRCGGKFAPFFCANVTCLQYYCEHCWATIHSRPGREFHKPLVKEGADR
;
A
#
# COMPACT_ATOMS: atom_id res chain seq x y z
N MET A 1 -13.21 -11.62 -11.53
CA MET A 1 -13.17 -10.20 -11.11
C MET A 1 -12.18 -9.45 -12.02
N ILE A 2 -12.36 -8.16 -12.35
CA ILE A 2 -11.48 -7.43 -13.30
C ILE A 2 -10.01 -7.45 -12.85
N MET A 3 -9.74 -7.16 -11.57
CA MET A 3 -8.38 -7.12 -11.03
C MET A 3 -7.66 -8.48 -11.13
N ASP A 4 -8.40 -9.58 -10.97
CA ASP A 4 -7.87 -10.93 -11.12
C ASP A 4 -7.52 -11.26 -12.57
N ARG A 5 -8.28 -10.74 -13.53
CA ARG A 5 -7.93 -10.88 -14.96
C ARG A 5 -6.70 -10.07 -15.35
N LEU A 6 -6.49 -8.91 -14.72
CA LEU A 6 -5.38 -8.00 -15.02
C LEU A 6 -4.06 -8.46 -14.39
N TYR A 7 -4.09 -8.93 -13.14
CA TYR A 7 -2.89 -9.19 -12.36
C TYR A 7 -2.78 -10.62 -11.82
N GLY A 8 -3.87 -11.40 -11.86
CA GLY A 8 -3.96 -12.73 -11.28
C GLY A 8 -3.94 -12.75 -9.75
N GLY A 9 -4.28 -13.91 -9.20
CA GLY A 9 -4.04 -14.24 -7.79
C GLY A 9 -4.82 -13.39 -6.79
N VAL A 10 -5.97 -12.83 -7.15
CA VAL A 10 -6.80 -12.07 -6.20
C VAL A 10 -7.48 -13.03 -5.22
N CYS A 11 -7.18 -12.88 -3.93
CA CYS A 11 -7.82 -13.64 -2.84
C CYS A 11 -9.07 -12.95 -2.31
N TYR A 12 -9.10 -11.63 -2.37
CA TYR A 12 -10.18 -10.83 -1.81
C TYR A 12 -10.33 -9.54 -2.61
N ALA A 13 -11.58 -9.15 -2.84
CA ALA A 13 -11.93 -7.82 -3.31
C ALA A 13 -13.17 -7.35 -2.55
N GLY A 14 -13.12 -6.13 -2.02
CA GLY A 14 -14.22 -5.55 -1.26
C GLY A 14 -14.32 -4.05 -1.50
N ILE A 15 -15.53 -3.53 -1.42
CA ILE A 15 -15.79 -2.08 -1.49
C ILE A 15 -15.72 -1.55 -0.07
N ASP A 16 -15.12 -0.37 0.09
CA ASP A 16 -15.10 0.32 1.37
C ASP A 16 -16.46 0.98 1.60
N THR A 17 -17.13 0.52 2.65
CA THR A 17 -18.44 1.02 3.05
C THR A 17 -18.32 1.81 4.35
N ASP A 18 -19.22 2.77 4.54
CA ASP A 18 -19.42 3.40 5.82
C ASP A 18 -19.77 2.35 6.90
N PRO A 19 -19.12 2.37 8.09
CA PRO A 19 -19.36 1.35 9.11
C PRO A 19 -20.80 1.31 9.63
N GLU A 20 -21.47 2.45 9.70
CA GLU A 20 -22.83 2.59 10.25
C GLU A 20 -23.87 2.44 9.14
N LEU A 21 -23.72 3.22 8.07
CA LEU A 21 -24.72 3.32 7.01
C LEU A 21 -24.55 2.26 5.90
N LYS A 22 -23.46 1.50 5.92
CA LYS A 22 -23.07 0.51 4.90
C LYS A 22 -23.02 1.06 3.47
N TYR A 23 -22.90 2.37 3.33
CA TYR A 23 -22.91 3.04 2.03
C TYR A 23 -21.51 3.07 1.38
N PRO A 24 -21.35 2.82 0.08
CA PRO A 24 -20.06 2.84 -0.60
C PRO A 24 -19.36 4.21 -0.50
N LYS A 25 -18.07 4.21 -0.17
CA LYS A 25 -17.25 5.42 -0.02
C LYS A 25 -16.46 5.80 -1.28
N GLY A 26 -16.69 5.11 -2.39
CA GLY A 26 -15.96 5.34 -3.65
C GLY A 26 -14.54 4.78 -3.66
N ALA A 27 -14.19 3.92 -2.69
CA ALA A 27 -12.92 3.21 -2.62
C ALA A 27 -13.17 1.71 -2.43
N GLY A 28 -12.14 0.90 -2.66
CA GLY A 28 -12.19 -0.53 -2.43
C GLY A 28 -10.79 -1.07 -2.21
N ARG A 29 -10.73 -2.30 -1.71
CA ARG A 29 -9.50 -3.01 -1.38
C ARG A 29 -9.45 -4.33 -2.11
N VAL A 30 -8.24 -4.68 -2.53
CA VAL A 30 -7.94 -5.93 -3.19
C VAL A 30 -6.73 -6.55 -2.50
N ALA A 31 -6.83 -7.81 -2.12
CA ALA A 31 -5.70 -8.58 -1.59
C ALA A 31 -5.28 -9.65 -2.61
N PHE A 32 -3.98 -9.80 -2.78
CA PHE A 32 -3.37 -10.78 -3.67
C PHE A 32 -2.73 -11.91 -2.86
N SER A 33 -2.77 -13.12 -3.40
CA SER A 33 -2.11 -14.34 -2.86
C SER A 33 -0.59 -14.29 -2.98
N ASN A 34 -0.07 -13.44 -3.85
CA ASN A 34 1.34 -13.42 -4.20
C ASN A 34 1.84 -11.98 -4.38
N GLN A 35 3.13 -11.81 -4.13
CA GLN A 35 3.79 -10.51 -4.18
C GLN A 35 3.90 -9.95 -5.62
N GLN A 36 4.02 -10.83 -6.63
CA GLN A 36 4.17 -10.41 -8.01
C GLN A 36 2.94 -9.66 -8.53
N SER A 37 1.74 -10.18 -8.27
CA SER A 37 0.47 -9.54 -8.61
C SER A 37 0.29 -8.21 -7.87
N TYR A 38 0.69 -8.15 -6.60
CA TYR A 38 0.68 -6.90 -5.82
C TYR A 38 1.60 -5.84 -6.44
N ILE A 39 2.86 -6.19 -6.73
CA ILE A 39 3.84 -5.26 -7.34
C ILE A 39 3.34 -4.80 -8.71
N ALA A 40 2.81 -5.71 -9.54
CA ALA A 40 2.27 -5.36 -10.85
C ALA A 40 1.12 -4.34 -10.75
N ALA A 41 0.19 -4.55 -9.80
CA ALA A 41 -0.92 -3.64 -9.58
C ALA A 41 -0.49 -2.26 -9.08
N ILE A 42 0.45 -2.19 -8.12
CA ILE A 42 1.01 -0.91 -7.63
C ILE A 42 1.78 -0.19 -8.74
N SER A 43 2.59 -0.92 -9.52
CA SER A 43 3.39 -0.36 -10.61
C SER A 43 2.52 0.25 -11.72
N ALA A 44 1.35 -0.34 -11.98
CA ALA A 44 0.41 0.19 -12.97
C ALA A 44 -0.14 1.57 -12.57
N ARG A 45 -0.25 1.85 -11.26
CA ARG A 45 -0.73 3.10 -10.62
C ARG A 45 -2.17 3.48 -10.94
N PHE A 46 -2.62 3.33 -12.19
CA PHE A 46 -3.97 3.57 -12.64
C PHE A 46 -4.50 2.38 -13.42
N VAL A 47 -5.76 2.04 -13.21
CA VAL A 47 -6.47 0.99 -13.94
C VAL A 47 -7.74 1.56 -14.54
N GLN A 48 -8.01 1.21 -15.79
CA GLN A 48 -9.30 1.48 -16.41
C GLN A 48 -10.24 0.32 -16.12
N LEU A 49 -11.34 0.61 -15.44
CA LEU A 49 -12.43 -0.32 -15.19
C LEU A 49 -13.56 0.00 -16.15
N GLN A 50 -13.93 -0.99 -16.96
CA GLN A 50 -15.07 -0.90 -17.87
C GLN A 50 -16.11 -1.96 -17.48
N HIS A 51 -17.36 -1.52 -17.31
CA HIS A 51 -18.49 -2.40 -17.04
C HIS A 51 -19.77 -1.83 -17.68
N GLY A 52 -20.23 -2.47 -18.76
CA GLY A 52 -21.29 -1.90 -19.61
C GLY A 52 -20.85 -0.56 -20.18
N ASP A 53 -21.69 0.46 -20.06
CA ASP A 53 -21.41 1.83 -20.52
C ASP A 53 -20.60 2.66 -19.51
N ILE A 54 -20.21 2.07 -18.38
CA ILE A 54 -19.44 2.76 -17.33
C ILE A 54 -17.95 2.53 -17.55
N GLU A 55 -17.23 3.63 -17.74
CA GLU A 55 -15.77 3.67 -17.72
C GLU A 55 -15.28 4.51 -16.53
N LYS A 56 -14.38 3.93 -15.73
CA LYS A 56 -13.77 4.59 -14.58
C LYS A 56 -12.28 4.31 -14.51
N ARG A 57 -11.50 5.38 -14.45
CA ARG A 57 -10.08 5.32 -14.10
C ARG A 57 -9.92 5.34 -12.59
N VAL A 58 -9.38 4.28 -12.02
CA VAL A 58 -9.11 4.15 -10.59
C VAL A 58 -7.62 4.24 -10.32
N GLU A 59 -7.23 4.90 -9.22
CA GLU A 59 -5.85 4.93 -8.74
C GLU A 59 -5.63 3.75 -7.78
N VAL A 60 -4.51 3.04 -7.96
CA VAL A 60 -4.08 1.95 -7.09
C VAL A 60 -3.02 2.48 -6.14
N LYS A 61 -3.24 2.30 -4.83
CA LYS A 61 -2.30 2.69 -3.77
C LYS A 61 -2.00 1.51 -2.85
N PRO A 62 -0.79 1.44 -2.27
CA PRO A 62 -0.49 0.49 -1.21
C PRO A 62 -1.46 0.68 -0.03
N TYR A 63 -1.91 -0.44 0.54
CA TYR A 63 -2.64 -0.43 1.81
C TYR A 63 -1.63 -0.54 2.95
N VAL A 64 -1.53 0.50 3.76
CA VAL A 64 -0.55 0.60 4.86
C VAL A 64 -1.22 0.15 6.15
N LEU A 65 -0.54 -0.71 6.91
CA LEU A 65 -0.96 -1.25 8.20
C LEU A 65 -0.26 -0.53 9.36
N ASP A 66 -0.92 -0.49 10.52
CA ASP A 66 -0.54 0.36 11.65
C ASP A 66 0.45 -0.27 12.64
N ASP A 67 0.55 -1.59 12.62
CA ASP A 67 1.21 -2.43 13.63
C ASP A 67 2.39 -3.21 13.05
N GLN A 68 2.97 -2.68 11.97
CA GLN A 68 4.07 -3.34 11.28
C GLN A 68 5.42 -2.94 11.87
N MET A 69 6.27 -3.94 12.05
CA MET A 69 7.65 -3.73 12.47
C MET A 69 8.48 -3.24 11.30
N CYS A 70 9.60 -2.59 11.59
CA CYS A 70 10.54 -2.21 10.53
C CYS A 70 11.09 -3.47 9.84
N ASP A 71 10.93 -3.57 8.53
CA ASP A 71 11.36 -4.74 7.76
C ASP A 71 12.87 -4.99 7.83
N GLU A 72 13.65 -3.90 8.00
CA GLU A 72 15.12 -3.93 8.00
C GLU A 72 15.72 -4.34 9.35
N CYS A 73 15.12 -3.91 10.46
CA CYS A 73 15.71 -4.10 11.78
C CYS A 73 14.80 -4.81 12.77
N GLN A 74 13.55 -5.10 12.41
CA GLN A 74 12.57 -5.79 13.24
C GLN A 74 12.44 -5.18 14.65
N GLY A 75 12.51 -3.84 14.74
CA GLY A 75 12.41 -3.10 16.00
C GLY A 75 13.71 -2.92 16.79
N SER A 76 14.79 -3.64 16.43
CA SER A 76 16.06 -3.61 17.18
C SER A 76 16.70 -2.22 17.29
N ARG A 77 16.47 -1.34 16.30
CA ARG A 77 17.04 0.02 16.28
C ARG A 77 16.06 1.11 16.74
N CYS A 78 14.85 0.76 17.17
CA CYS A 78 13.82 1.71 17.61
C CYS A 78 13.12 1.27 18.89
N GLY A 79 13.78 0.48 19.73
CA GLY A 79 13.26 0.06 21.04
C GLY A 79 11.97 -0.75 20.95
N GLY A 80 11.81 -1.55 19.89
CA GLY A 80 10.62 -2.37 19.67
C GLY A 80 9.38 -1.61 19.19
N LYS A 81 9.48 -0.30 18.87
CA LYS A 81 8.37 0.47 18.31
C LYS A 81 8.04 0.04 16.87
N PHE A 82 6.76 0.13 16.51
CA PHE A 82 6.29 -0.03 15.13
C PHE A 82 6.91 1.01 14.19
N ALA A 83 7.01 0.67 12.92
CA ALA A 83 7.57 1.53 11.89
C ALA A 83 6.63 2.71 11.59
N PRO A 84 7.07 3.97 11.74
CA PRO A 84 6.26 5.14 11.43
C PRO A 84 6.17 5.43 9.92
N PHE A 85 7.03 4.80 9.09
CA PHE A 85 7.15 5.11 7.67
C PHE A 85 6.94 3.86 6.80
N PHE A 86 6.19 4.04 5.71
CA PHE A 86 6.12 3.09 4.62
C PHE A 86 6.63 3.73 3.32
N CYS A 87 7.55 3.07 2.62
CA CYS A 87 8.02 3.53 1.31
C CYS A 87 7.18 2.91 0.18
N ALA A 88 6.36 3.71 -0.49
CA ALA A 88 5.50 3.26 -1.59
C ALA A 88 6.23 3.08 -2.94
N ASN A 89 7.54 3.32 -3.01
CA ASN A 89 8.30 3.06 -4.22
C ASN A 89 8.44 1.55 -4.43
N VAL A 90 8.21 1.07 -5.65
CA VAL A 90 8.26 -0.36 -6.04
C VAL A 90 9.59 -1.05 -5.74
N THR A 91 10.70 -0.28 -5.66
CA THR A 91 12.03 -0.79 -5.29
C THR A 91 12.23 -0.96 -3.79
N CYS A 92 11.31 -0.45 -2.97
CA CYS A 92 11.29 -0.57 -1.52
C CYS A 92 10.08 -1.39 -1.05
N LEU A 93 8.85 -0.85 -1.16
CA LEU A 93 7.59 -1.46 -0.66
C LEU A 93 7.72 -2.06 0.74
N GLN A 94 8.30 -1.28 1.65
CA GLN A 94 8.73 -1.74 2.97
C GLN A 94 8.42 -0.69 4.05
N TYR A 95 8.27 -1.20 5.27
CA TYR A 95 8.16 -0.46 6.51
C TYR A 95 9.53 -0.15 7.10
N TYR A 96 9.74 1.11 7.48
CA TYR A 96 11.01 1.57 8.05
C TYR A 96 10.82 2.33 9.36
N CYS A 97 11.68 2.05 10.34
CA CYS A 97 11.89 2.97 11.45
C CYS A 97 12.67 4.21 10.98
N GLU A 98 12.66 5.28 11.78
CA GLU A 98 13.35 6.54 11.43
C GLU A 98 14.83 6.33 11.08
N HIS A 99 15.54 5.52 11.87
CA HIS A 99 16.95 5.24 11.64
C HIS A 99 17.20 4.47 10.32
N CYS A 100 16.41 3.43 10.05
CA CYS A 100 16.55 2.64 8.82
C CYS A 100 16.15 3.47 7.59
N TRP A 101 15.11 4.29 7.71
CA TRP A 101 14.70 5.22 6.66
C TRP A 101 15.84 6.15 6.27
N ALA A 102 16.44 6.86 7.24
CA ALA A 102 17.53 7.80 6.99
C ALA A 102 18.76 7.11 6.36
N THR A 103 19.07 5.88 6.81
CA THR A 103 20.22 5.11 6.31
C THR A 103 20.02 4.63 4.87
N ILE A 104 18.80 4.22 4.52
CA ILE A 104 18.50 3.61 3.21
C ILE A 104 18.18 4.67 2.17
N HIS A 105 17.45 5.72 2.55
CA HIS A 105 17.00 6.78 1.65
C HIS A 105 17.97 7.97 1.57
N SER A 106 19.15 7.87 2.18
CA SER A 106 20.28 8.78 1.88
C SER A 106 21.18 8.26 0.76
N ARG A 107 20.97 7.02 0.30
CA ARG A 107 21.76 6.41 -0.78
C ARG A 107 21.34 6.95 -2.15
N PRO A 108 22.28 7.10 -3.10
CA PRO A 108 21.96 7.48 -4.47
C PRO A 108 20.93 6.54 -5.12
N GLY A 109 19.96 7.13 -5.82
CA GLY A 109 18.81 6.44 -6.41
C GLY A 109 17.62 6.23 -5.48
N ARG A 110 17.68 6.64 -4.20
CA ARG A 110 16.58 6.50 -3.22
C ARG A 110 16.25 7.79 -2.47
N GLU A 111 17.05 8.84 -2.65
CA GLU A 111 16.93 10.15 -2.01
C GLU A 111 15.63 10.89 -2.36
N PHE A 112 15.02 10.56 -3.50
CA PHE A 112 13.76 11.16 -3.94
C PHE A 112 12.51 10.40 -3.45
N HIS A 113 12.69 9.27 -2.75
CA HIS A 113 11.56 8.53 -2.19
C HIS A 113 10.96 9.34 -1.04
N LYS A 114 9.63 9.37 -0.97
CA LYS A 114 8.90 10.06 0.09
C LYS A 114 8.24 9.04 1.01
N PRO A 115 8.38 9.17 2.33
CA PRO A 115 7.70 8.28 3.26
C PRO A 115 6.21 8.59 3.20
N LEU A 116 5.38 7.54 3.13
CA LEU A 116 4.01 7.65 3.59
C LEU A 116 4.07 7.63 5.11
N VAL A 117 3.79 8.79 5.70
CA VAL A 117 3.65 8.96 7.13
C VAL A 117 2.18 8.77 7.47
N LYS A 118 1.92 8.01 8.52
CA LYS A 118 0.57 7.88 9.06
C LYS A 118 0.08 9.25 9.55
N GLU A 119 -0.96 9.83 8.94
CA GLU A 119 -1.77 10.83 9.65
C GLU A 119 -2.45 10.10 10.82
N GLY A 120 -2.29 10.61 12.05
CA GLY A 120 -2.67 9.94 13.30
C GLY A 120 -4.06 9.28 13.22
N ALA A 121 -4.24 8.04 13.66
CA ALA A 121 -4.27 7.68 15.09
C ALA A 121 -5.11 8.63 15.96
N ASP A 122 -6.13 9.28 15.39
CA ASP A 122 -7.17 10.00 16.14
C ASP A 122 -8.56 9.55 15.64
N ARG A 123 -8.96 8.37 16.09
CA ARG A 123 -10.36 7.94 16.27
C ARG A 123 -10.44 6.95 17.42
#